data_AF-A0A946X4M0-F1
#
_entry.id   AF-A0A946X4M0-F1
#
_cell.length_a   1.000
_cell.length_b   1.000
_cell.length_c   1.000
_cell.angle_alpha   90.00
_cell.angle_beta   90.00
_cell.angle_gamma   90.00
#
_symmetry.space_group_name_H-M   'P 1'
#
loop_
_entity.id
_entity.type
_entity.pdbx_description
1 polymer ?
#
loop_
_entity_poly.entity_id
_entity_poly.type
_entity_poly.pdbx_seq_one_letter_code
_entity_poly.pdbx_strand_id
1 'polypeptide(L)'
;MTESAYSASAYFNAAVGAYQRGDYVASAGFYREGLALQPEHTSAYVDYAKVCEYLGDWDSALAALDKALFAAPDHEAAKRRQQRILEERVAFEQLADALSTPEAQAYQHRFTVTLAEGIPPAAGDIACRALSHAYAEFEQTLGVTPSSRVTVHLLPATNPARKGWPLWAAGLAQDSSGIAIFLHSPTPNPGLLCALLRHEYTHILVHEITRGRCPHWLDEALAGALSKPLMQWEKDRVRQAVDGDCALALSDLDMPFSELPGEHVSLAYHQCAVLGSYLLNTFGGELVQQVLRELRQGETISTAMRSTLGSDVADVERRLFTPSLAPPPGADPRVRAAQ
;
A
#
# COMPACT_ATOMS: atom_id res chain seq x y z
N MET A 1 -31.64 -0.74 39.16
CA MET A 1 -30.19 -0.50 39.19
C MET A 1 -29.55 -1.28 38.07
N THR A 2 -29.27 -0.67 36.92
CA THR A 2 -28.38 -1.24 35.89
C THR A 2 -27.97 -0.13 34.94
N GLU A 3 -26.92 0.59 35.26
CA GLU A 3 -26.08 1.27 34.27
C GLU A 3 -24.73 1.51 34.95
N SER A 4 -23.83 0.55 34.79
CA SER A 4 -22.42 0.82 34.97
C SER A 4 -22.01 1.74 33.83
N ALA A 5 -22.25 3.04 33.98
CA ALA A 5 -21.72 4.07 33.11
C ALA A 5 -20.20 3.94 33.14
N TYR A 6 -19.62 3.34 32.09
CA TYR A 6 -18.18 3.27 31.94
C TYR A 6 -17.61 4.68 32.05
N SER A 7 -16.53 4.84 32.82
CA SER A 7 -15.77 6.09 32.81
C SER A 7 -15.12 6.28 31.44
N ALA A 8 -14.79 7.51 31.07
CA ALA A 8 -14.06 7.80 29.84
C ALA A 8 -12.78 6.95 29.72
N SER A 9 -12.04 6.79 30.82
CA SER A 9 -10.85 5.94 30.88
C SER A 9 -11.14 4.46 30.57
N ALA A 10 -12.29 3.94 30.99
CA ALA A 10 -12.66 2.57 30.68
C ALA A 10 -12.99 2.40 29.19
N TYR A 11 -13.64 3.38 28.57
CA TYR A 11 -13.83 3.42 27.12
C TYR A 11 -12.51 3.50 26.35
N PHE A 12 -11.57 4.36 26.76
CA PHE A 12 -10.26 4.45 26.11
C PHE A 12 -9.48 3.13 26.23
N ASN A 13 -9.51 2.48 27.39
CA ASN A 13 -8.88 1.17 27.57
C ASN A 13 -9.53 0.09 26.69
N ALA A 14 -10.87 0.10 26.57
CA ALA A 14 -11.58 -0.80 25.67
C ALA A 14 -11.23 -0.54 24.20
N ALA A 15 -11.07 0.73 23.82
CA ALA A 15 -10.64 1.15 22.49
C ALA A 15 -9.23 0.62 22.17
N VAL A 16 -8.26 0.83 23.06
CA VAL A 16 -6.90 0.30 22.92
C VAL A 16 -6.91 -1.23 22.82
N GLY A 17 -7.70 -1.91 23.64
CA GLY A 17 -7.84 -3.38 23.56
C GLY A 17 -8.44 -3.86 22.23
N ALA A 18 -9.43 -3.15 21.69
CA ALA A 18 -10.01 -3.45 20.39
C ALA A 18 -9.02 -3.19 19.25
N TYR A 19 -8.29 -2.07 19.30
CA TYR A 19 -7.21 -1.75 18.37
C TYR A 19 -6.13 -2.85 18.34
N GLN A 20 -5.68 -3.33 19.50
CA GLN A 20 -4.67 -4.40 19.59
C GLN A 20 -5.14 -5.73 19.00
N ARG A 21 -6.46 -5.96 18.93
CA ARG A 21 -7.05 -7.13 18.26
C ARG A 21 -7.32 -6.90 16.76
N GLY A 22 -7.04 -5.71 16.23
CA GLY A 22 -7.36 -5.32 14.87
C GLY A 22 -8.84 -5.03 14.62
N ASP A 23 -9.66 -4.94 15.68
CA ASP A 23 -11.08 -4.57 15.59
C ASP A 23 -11.21 -3.04 15.63
N TYR A 24 -10.85 -2.42 14.52
CA TYR A 24 -10.81 -0.96 14.40
C TYR A 24 -12.23 -0.35 14.43
N VAL A 25 -13.25 -1.07 13.97
CA VAL A 25 -14.65 -0.61 14.04
C VAL A 25 -15.10 -0.49 15.50
N ALA A 26 -14.88 -1.52 16.32
CA ALA A 26 -15.19 -1.44 17.75
C ALA A 26 -14.32 -0.40 18.45
N SER A 27 -13.03 -0.32 18.10
CA SER A 27 -12.12 0.69 18.65
C SER A 27 -12.61 2.12 18.38
N ALA A 28 -13.08 2.42 17.17
CA ALA A 28 -13.62 3.72 16.82
C ALA A 28 -14.90 4.02 17.63
N GLY A 29 -15.76 3.01 17.81
CA GLY A 29 -16.93 3.10 18.69
C GLY A 29 -16.57 3.53 20.12
N PHE A 30 -15.64 2.81 20.75
CA PHE A 30 -15.22 3.11 22.12
C PHE A 30 -14.55 4.48 22.26
N TYR A 31 -13.72 4.90 21.30
CA TYR A 31 -13.16 6.25 21.33
C TYR A 31 -14.24 7.33 21.26
N ARG A 32 -15.27 7.18 20.42
CA ARG A 32 -16.38 8.14 20.35
C ARG A 32 -17.12 8.27 21.68
N GLU A 33 -17.43 7.15 22.34
CA GLU A 33 -18.10 7.16 23.65
C GLU A 33 -17.22 7.81 24.72
N GLY A 34 -15.92 7.47 24.78
CA GLY A 34 -14.99 8.09 25.73
C GLY A 34 -14.80 9.58 25.50
N LEU A 35 -14.69 10.01 24.24
CA LEU A 35 -14.55 11.43 23.85
C LEU A 35 -15.84 12.22 24.07
N ALA A 36 -17.02 11.58 24.08
CA ALA A 36 -18.27 12.23 24.46
C ALA A 36 -18.29 12.60 25.96
N LEU A 37 -17.64 11.79 26.80
CA LEU A 37 -17.49 12.05 28.24
C LEU A 37 -16.32 13.00 28.56
N GLN A 38 -15.26 12.98 27.75
CA GLN A 38 -14.09 13.84 27.89
C GLN A 38 -13.71 14.50 26.56
N PRO A 39 -14.42 15.58 26.16
CA PRO A 39 -14.26 16.22 24.86
C PRO A 39 -12.96 17.04 24.71
N GLU A 40 -12.17 17.18 25.78
CA GLU A 40 -10.88 17.90 25.75
C GLU A 40 -9.67 16.96 25.77
N HIS A 41 -9.87 15.64 25.68
CA HIS A 41 -8.79 14.66 25.79
C HIS A 41 -7.96 14.57 24.49
N THR A 42 -6.97 15.46 24.34
CA THR A 42 -6.12 15.58 23.14
C THR A 42 -5.55 14.26 22.64
N SER A 43 -4.89 13.46 23.48
CA SER A 43 -4.26 12.20 23.05
C SER A 43 -5.27 11.17 22.54
N ALA A 44 -6.51 11.19 23.06
CA ALA A 44 -7.55 10.27 22.64
C ALA A 44 -8.10 10.64 21.26
N TYR A 45 -8.11 11.94 20.91
CA TYR A 45 -8.38 12.36 19.53
C TYR A 45 -7.28 11.92 18.56
N VAL A 46 -6.00 11.98 18.97
CA VAL A 46 -4.89 11.50 18.13
C VAL A 46 -4.97 9.99 17.90
N ASP A 47 -5.29 9.22 18.95
CA ASP A 47 -5.46 7.77 18.83
C ASP A 47 -6.74 7.39 18.07
N TYR A 48 -7.83 8.13 18.25
CA TYR A 48 -9.04 7.96 17.45
C TYR A 48 -8.77 8.23 15.97
N ALA A 49 -8.04 9.29 15.64
CA ALA A 49 -7.65 9.58 14.27
C ALA A 49 -6.83 8.45 13.64
N LYS A 50 -5.92 7.86 14.41
CA LYS A 50 -5.16 6.66 13.99
C LYS A 50 -6.09 5.50 13.65
N VAL A 51 -7.12 5.25 14.45
CA VAL A 51 -8.10 4.18 14.18
C VAL A 51 -8.89 4.46 12.91
N CYS A 52 -9.40 5.70 12.76
CA CYS A 52 -10.13 6.11 11.57
C CYS A 52 -9.30 5.97 10.28
N GLU A 53 -7.99 6.23 10.36
CA GLU A 53 -7.07 6.01 9.27
C GLU A 53 -7.00 4.53 8.83
N TYR A 54 -6.89 3.58 9.77
CA TYR A 54 -6.94 2.14 9.45
C TYR A 54 -8.28 1.70 8.86
N LEU A 55 -9.35 2.44 9.13
CA LEU A 55 -10.67 2.22 8.53
C LEU A 55 -10.82 2.89 7.15
N GLY A 56 -9.88 3.76 6.76
CA GLY A 56 -10.00 4.60 5.56
C GLY A 56 -11.02 5.74 5.69
N ASP A 57 -11.47 6.04 6.91
CA ASP A 57 -12.37 7.15 7.24
C ASP A 57 -11.57 8.43 7.52
N TRP A 58 -11.04 9.03 6.45
CA TRP A 58 -10.17 10.19 6.57
C TRP A 58 -10.88 11.44 7.05
N ASP A 59 -12.18 11.59 6.77
CA ASP A 59 -12.96 12.74 7.24
C ASP A 59 -13.04 12.74 8.77
N SER A 60 -13.38 11.60 9.38
CA SER A 60 -13.35 11.46 10.84
C SER A 60 -11.93 11.62 11.40
N ALA A 61 -10.91 11.09 10.71
CA ALA A 61 -9.52 11.20 11.16
C ALA A 61 -9.04 12.66 11.19
N LEU A 62 -9.29 13.42 10.13
CA LEU A 62 -8.93 14.84 10.04
C LEU A 62 -9.70 15.68 11.06
N ALA A 63 -11.01 15.46 11.21
CA ALA A 63 -11.82 16.17 12.20
C ALA A 63 -11.34 15.92 13.64
N ALA A 64 -10.87 14.71 13.94
CA ALA A 64 -10.28 14.38 15.23
C ALA A 64 -8.91 15.08 15.42
N LEU A 65 -8.06 15.10 14.39
CA LEU A 65 -6.78 15.80 14.41
C LEU A 65 -6.95 17.32 14.58
N ASP A 66 -7.95 17.92 13.94
CA ASP A 66 -8.28 19.34 14.10
C ASP A 66 -8.62 19.67 15.55
N LYS A 67 -9.40 18.82 16.22
CA LYS A 67 -9.68 18.98 17.66
C LYS A 67 -8.43 18.82 18.52
N ALA A 68 -7.59 17.83 18.22
CA ALA A 68 -6.34 17.63 18.95
C ALA A 68 -5.39 18.83 18.78
N LEU A 69 -5.24 19.35 17.57
CA LEU A 69 -4.38 20.49 17.24
C LEU A 69 -4.94 21.82 17.72
N PHE A 70 -6.26 21.97 17.83
CA PHE A 70 -6.86 23.13 18.47
C PHE A 70 -6.47 23.21 19.96
N ALA A 71 -6.50 22.08 20.67
CA ALA A 71 -6.11 22.01 22.07
C ALA A 71 -4.59 22.05 22.28
N ALA A 72 -3.82 21.44 21.38
CA ALA A 72 -2.36 21.39 21.42
C ALA A 72 -1.76 21.71 20.05
N PRO A 73 -1.63 23.01 19.69
CA PRO A 73 -1.16 23.45 18.38
C PRO A 73 0.24 22.96 18.00
N ASP A 74 1.08 22.59 18.97
CA ASP A 74 2.44 22.10 18.77
C ASP A 74 2.58 20.58 18.90
N HIS A 75 1.47 19.85 18.83
CA HIS A 75 1.49 18.39 18.88
C HIS A 75 2.06 17.78 17.58
N GLU A 76 3.39 17.61 17.54
CA GLU A 76 4.15 17.17 16.37
C GLU A 76 3.62 15.89 15.71
N ALA A 77 3.26 14.86 16.49
CA ALA A 77 2.74 13.62 15.91
C ALA A 77 1.35 13.80 15.26
N ALA A 78 0.57 14.77 15.70
CA ALA A 78 -0.75 15.08 15.12
C ALA A 78 -0.58 15.85 13.81
N LYS A 79 0.31 16.85 13.77
CA LYS A 79 0.69 17.57 12.54
C LYS A 79 1.20 16.62 11.45
N ARG A 80 2.15 15.73 11.81
CA ARG A 80 2.70 14.75 10.86
C ARG A 80 1.62 13.81 10.31
N ARG A 81 0.71 13.33 11.18
CA ARG A 81 -0.39 12.45 10.75
C ARG A 81 -1.38 13.19 9.84
N GLN A 82 -1.73 14.43 10.18
CA GLN A 82 -2.63 15.26 9.38
C GLN A 82 -2.06 15.51 7.99
N GLN A 83 -0.80 15.93 7.91
CA GLN A 83 -0.12 16.16 6.63
C GLN A 83 -0.11 14.90 5.75
N ARG A 84 0.20 13.75 6.36
CA ARG A 84 0.18 12.47 5.64
C ARG A 84 -1.22 12.10 5.13
N ILE A 85 -2.27 12.22 5.95
CA ILE A 85 -3.65 11.92 5.53
C ILE A 85 -4.08 12.85 4.40
N LEU A 86 -3.72 14.13 4.45
CA LEU A 86 -4.06 15.08 3.39
C LEU A 86 -3.43 14.70 2.05
N GLU A 87 -2.17 14.25 2.06
CA GLU A 87 -1.49 13.76 0.86
C GLU A 87 -2.07 12.42 0.36
N GLU A 88 -2.27 11.47 1.27
CA GLU A 88 -2.87 10.17 0.97
C GLU A 88 -4.26 10.32 0.36
N ARG A 89 -5.11 11.18 0.95
CA ARG A 89 -6.48 11.41 0.51
C ARG A 89 -6.55 11.77 -0.97
N VAL A 90 -5.72 12.73 -1.41
CA VAL A 90 -5.67 13.14 -2.81
C VAL A 90 -5.32 11.97 -3.72
N ALA A 91 -4.30 11.18 -3.34
CA ALA A 91 -3.83 10.06 -4.16
C ALA A 91 -4.89 8.96 -4.30
N PHE A 92 -5.57 8.55 -3.22
CA PHE A 92 -6.59 7.50 -3.38
C PHE A 92 -7.99 8.00 -3.78
N GLU A 93 -8.31 9.30 -3.66
CA GLU A 93 -9.48 9.87 -4.34
C GLU A 93 -9.32 9.74 -5.87
N GLN A 94 -8.13 10.02 -6.41
CA GLN A 94 -7.84 9.79 -7.84
C GLN A 94 -8.00 8.31 -8.24
N LEU A 95 -7.53 7.38 -7.41
CA LEU A 95 -7.73 5.94 -7.65
C LEU A 95 -9.20 5.52 -7.56
N ALA A 96 -9.99 6.15 -6.70
CA ALA A 96 -11.42 5.90 -6.59
C ALA A 96 -12.18 6.43 -7.82
N ASP A 97 -11.82 7.62 -8.31
CA ASP A 97 -12.39 8.22 -9.52
C ASP A 97 -12.10 7.37 -10.75
N ALA A 98 -10.88 6.82 -10.84
CA ALA A 98 -10.43 5.93 -11.91
C ALA A 98 -11.29 4.66 -12.04
N LEU A 99 -11.97 4.24 -10.97
CA LEU A 99 -12.89 3.09 -11.05
C LEU A 99 -14.07 3.38 -11.98
N SER A 100 -14.43 4.63 -12.22
CA SER A 100 -15.59 5.03 -13.05
C SER A 100 -15.28 5.15 -14.54
N THR A 101 -14.04 4.91 -14.95
CA THR A 101 -13.66 4.97 -16.36
C THR A 101 -14.12 3.73 -17.15
N PRO A 102 -14.19 3.81 -18.49
CA PRO A 102 -14.47 2.65 -19.34
C PRO A 102 -13.47 1.50 -19.17
N GLU A 103 -12.20 1.80 -18.92
CA GLU A 103 -11.11 0.83 -18.72
C GLU A 103 -11.37 -0.05 -17.49
N ALA A 104 -11.93 0.54 -16.43
CA ALA A 104 -12.35 -0.16 -15.22
C ALA A 104 -13.58 -1.09 -15.44
N GLN A 105 -14.22 -1.03 -16.60
CA GLN A 105 -15.36 -1.88 -16.96
C GLN A 105 -15.00 -2.92 -18.03
N ALA A 106 -14.04 -2.62 -18.90
CA ALA A 106 -13.71 -3.41 -20.09
C ALA A 106 -13.25 -4.85 -19.78
N TYR A 107 -12.58 -5.07 -18.66
CA TYR A 107 -11.89 -6.34 -18.35
C TYR A 107 -12.44 -7.08 -17.12
N GLN A 108 -13.59 -6.66 -16.58
CA GLN A 108 -14.20 -7.30 -15.39
C GLN A 108 -14.41 -8.82 -15.56
N HIS A 109 -14.70 -9.29 -16.78
CA HIS A 109 -14.88 -10.70 -17.11
C HIS A 109 -13.64 -11.59 -16.86
N ARG A 110 -12.47 -10.99 -16.62
CA ARG A 110 -11.23 -11.69 -16.27
C ARG A 110 -11.08 -11.97 -14.78
N PHE A 111 -11.92 -11.36 -13.96
CA PHE A 111 -11.83 -11.42 -12.51
C PHE A 111 -13.05 -12.10 -11.92
N THR A 112 -12.83 -13.02 -10.99
CA THR A 112 -13.90 -13.64 -10.19
C THR A 112 -13.76 -13.14 -8.76
N VAL A 113 -14.76 -12.44 -8.24
CA VAL A 113 -14.73 -11.95 -6.86
C VAL A 113 -15.70 -12.78 -6.02
N THR A 114 -15.20 -13.29 -4.91
CA THR A 114 -15.98 -13.99 -3.89
C THR A 114 -16.01 -13.14 -2.62
N LEU A 115 -17.20 -13.04 -2.04
CA LEU A 115 -17.45 -12.23 -0.86
C LEU A 115 -17.82 -13.16 0.29
N ALA A 116 -17.13 -13.04 1.42
CA ALA A 116 -17.56 -13.69 2.64
C ALA A 116 -18.82 -13.02 3.22
N GLU A 117 -19.48 -13.72 4.14
CA GLU A 117 -20.67 -13.22 4.83
C GLU A 117 -20.39 -11.87 5.51
N GLY A 118 -21.34 -10.94 5.40
CA GLY A 118 -21.24 -9.59 5.95
C GLY A 118 -20.49 -8.58 5.07
N ILE A 119 -19.87 -9.01 3.97
CA ILE A 119 -19.26 -8.09 3.00
C ILE A 119 -20.30 -7.69 1.94
N PRO A 120 -20.59 -6.39 1.79
CA PRO A 120 -21.58 -5.90 0.85
C PRO A 120 -21.11 -6.08 -0.61
N PRO A 121 -22.04 -6.28 -1.57
CA PRO A 121 -21.73 -6.39 -2.99
C PRO A 121 -20.90 -5.23 -3.56
N ALA A 122 -21.05 -4.02 -3.01
CA ALA A 122 -20.30 -2.84 -3.41
C ALA A 122 -18.77 -3.02 -3.27
N ALA A 123 -18.30 -3.76 -2.24
CA ALA A 123 -16.88 -4.06 -2.10
C ALA A 123 -16.37 -4.96 -3.25
N GLY A 124 -17.23 -5.87 -3.73
CA GLY A 124 -16.93 -6.71 -4.89
C GLY A 124 -16.87 -5.93 -6.20
N ASP A 125 -17.77 -4.95 -6.40
CA ASP A 125 -17.74 -4.05 -7.55
C ASP A 125 -16.44 -3.23 -7.59
N ILE A 126 -16.05 -2.64 -6.45
CA ILE A 126 -14.77 -1.93 -6.31
C ILE A 126 -13.62 -2.85 -6.70
N ALA A 127 -13.61 -4.09 -6.20
CA ALA A 127 -12.52 -5.02 -6.49
C ALA A 127 -12.40 -5.39 -7.98
N CYS A 128 -13.53 -5.72 -8.62
CA CYS A 128 -13.57 -5.98 -10.06
C CYS A 128 -13.07 -4.78 -10.88
N ARG A 129 -13.53 -3.58 -10.54
CA ARG A 129 -13.18 -2.35 -11.26
C ARG A 129 -11.73 -1.96 -11.06
N ALA A 130 -11.21 -2.10 -9.85
CA ALA A 130 -9.81 -1.84 -9.54
C ALA A 130 -8.88 -2.74 -10.36
N LEU A 131 -9.16 -4.04 -10.40
CA LEU A 131 -8.36 -4.99 -11.18
C LEU A 131 -8.53 -4.81 -12.69
N SER A 132 -9.72 -4.47 -13.18
CA SER A 132 -9.94 -4.12 -14.58
C SER A 132 -9.15 -2.87 -14.99
N HIS A 133 -9.15 -1.85 -14.14
CA HIS A 133 -8.36 -0.64 -14.37
C HIS A 133 -6.86 -0.96 -14.34
N ALA A 134 -6.41 -1.73 -13.34
CA ALA A 134 -5.02 -2.18 -13.24
C ALA A 134 -4.58 -2.97 -14.48
N TYR A 135 -5.43 -3.87 -14.97
CA TYR A 135 -5.17 -4.63 -16.20
C TYR A 135 -4.90 -3.71 -17.38
N ALA A 136 -5.78 -2.73 -17.62
CA ALA A 136 -5.65 -1.81 -18.74
C ALA A 136 -4.38 -0.96 -18.64
N GLU A 137 -4.08 -0.45 -17.45
CA GLU A 137 -2.92 0.40 -17.21
C GLU A 137 -1.60 -0.38 -17.26
N PHE A 138 -1.56 -1.60 -16.71
CA PHE A 138 -0.35 -2.42 -16.71
C PHE A 138 -0.03 -2.95 -18.11
N GLU A 139 -1.04 -3.23 -18.93
CA GLU A 139 -0.84 -3.55 -20.34
C GLU A 139 -0.15 -2.40 -21.09
N GLN A 140 -0.56 -1.15 -20.83
CA GLN A 140 0.08 0.03 -21.41
C GLN A 140 1.47 0.28 -20.84
N THR A 141 1.64 0.14 -19.52
CA THR A 141 2.88 0.47 -18.82
C THR A 141 3.97 -0.56 -19.08
N LEU A 142 3.67 -1.85 -18.94
CA LEU A 142 4.64 -2.94 -19.04
C LEU A 142 4.64 -3.61 -20.42
N GLY A 143 3.70 -3.28 -21.31
CA GLY A 143 3.61 -3.91 -22.63
C GLY A 143 3.35 -5.42 -22.57
N VAL A 144 2.68 -5.91 -21.51
CA VAL A 144 2.32 -7.32 -21.33
C VAL A 144 0.81 -7.43 -21.21
N THR A 145 0.21 -8.33 -21.99
CA THR A 145 -1.18 -8.74 -21.82
C THR A 145 -1.25 -9.89 -20.80
N PRO A 146 -1.77 -9.68 -19.58
CA PRO A 146 -1.87 -10.74 -18.58
C PRO A 146 -2.78 -11.89 -19.05
N SER A 147 -2.33 -13.14 -18.92
CA SER A 147 -3.09 -14.30 -19.39
C SER A 147 -3.94 -14.96 -18.31
N SER A 148 -3.56 -14.81 -17.03
CA SER A 148 -4.23 -15.45 -15.91
C SER A 148 -5.60 -14.82 -15.61
N ARG A 149 -6.60 -15.68 -15.38
CA ARG A 149 -7.84 -15.26 -14.70
C ARG A 149 -7.58 -15.24 -13.22
N VAL A 150 -7.92 -14.14 -12.56
CA VAL A 150 -7.63 -13.95 -11.13
C VAL A 150 -8.91 -14.08 -10.32
N THR A 151 -8.83 -14.84 -9.23
CA THR A 151 -9.89 -14.99 -8.25
C THR A 151 -9.54 -14.16 -7.01
N VAL A 152 -10.46 -13.33 -6.57
CA VAL A 152 -10.31 -12.49 -5.38
C VAL A 152 -11.24 -12.99 -4.28
N HIS A 153 -10.71 -13.13 -3.08
CA HIS A 153 -11.47 -13.44 -1.87
C HIS A 153 -11.46 -12.22 -0.96
N LEU A 154 -12.61 -11.55 -0.82
CA LEU A 154 -12.79 -10.49 0.17
C LEU A 154 -13.32 -11.11 1.46
N LEU A 155 -12.57 -10.92 2.55
CA LEU A 155 -12.79 -11.55 3.86
C LEU A 155 -12.78 -10.47 4.95
N PRO A 156 -13.61 -10.57 6.01
CA PRO A 156 -13.47 -9.70 7.16
C PRO A 156 -12.11 -9.88 7.84
N ALA A 157 -11.53 -8.82 8.39
CA ALA A 157 -10.28 -8.86 9.14
C ALA A 157 -10.26 -9.86 10.31
N THR A 158 -11.44 -10.23 10.82
CA THR A 158 -11.66 -11.21 11.89
C THR A 158 -11.76 -12.65 11.40
N ASN A 159 -11.71 -12.90 10.09
CA ASN A 159 -11.86 -14.22 9.52
C ASN A 159 -10.72 -15.16 9.98
N PRO A 160 -11.01 -16.39 10.44
CA PRO A 160 -9.99 -17.33 10.91
C PRO A 160 -8.91 -17.70 9.87
N ALA A 161 -9.19 -17.56 8.58
CA ALA A 161 -8.23 -17.77 7.50
C ALA A 161 -7.01 -16.85 7.59
N ARG A 162 -7.11 -15.72 8.31
CA ARG A 162 -5.99 -14.81 8.59
C ARG A 162 -4.94 -15.42 9.53
N LYS A 163 -5.26 -16.50 10.26
CA LYS A 163 -4.36 -17.10 11.25
C LYS A 163 -3.05 -17.52 10.58
N GLY A 164 -1.93 -17.01 11.08
CA GLY A 164 -0.58 -17.27 10.55
C GLY A 164 -0.08 -16.22 9.57
N TRP A 165 -0.89 -15.21 9.24
CA TRP A 165 -0.49 -14.10 8.39
C TRP A 165 0.10 -12.96 9.21
N PRO A 166 1.04 -12.18 8.66
CA PRO A 166 1.50 -10.97 9.31
C PRO A 166 0.31 -10.04 9.62
N LEU A 167 0.22 -9.54 10.86
CA LEU A 167 -0.90 -8.69 11.27
C LEU A 167 -1.01 -7.40 10.45
N TRP A 168 0.10 -6.92 9.89
CA TRP A 168 0.15 -5.73 9.05
C TRP A 168 -0.29 -6.00 7.60
N ALA A 169 -0.28 -7.25 7.13
CA ALA A 169 -0.69 -7.59 5.78
C ALA A 169 -2.22 -7.50 5.65
N ALA A 170 -2.69 -6.59 4.80
CA ALA A 170 -4.11 -6.42 4.48
C ALA A 170 -4.53 -7.24 3.23
N GLY A 171 -3.56 -7.63 2.40
CA GLY A 171 -3.73 -8.46 1.21
C GLY A 171 -2.61 -9.48 1.09
N LEU A 172 -2.82 -10.51 0.28
CA LEU A 172 -1.78 -11.43 -0.19
C LEU A 172 -2.21 -12.10 -1.50
N ALA A 173 -1.31 -12.12 -2.46
CA ALA A 173 -1.31 -13.06 -3.57
C ALA A 173 -0.99 -14.48 -3.05
N GLN A 174 -1.97 -15.38 -3.07
CA GLN A 174 -1.84 -16.73 -2.52
C GLN A 174 -1.07 -17.67 -3.45
N ASP A 175 -1.24 -17.47 -4.76
CA ASP A 175 -0.59 -18.21 -5.84
C ASP A 175 -0.59 -17.35 -7.12
N SER A 176 -0.35 -17.96 -8.28
CA SER A 176 -0.34 -17.27 -9.58
C SER A 176 -1.72 -16.77 -10.07
N SER A 177 -2.78 -16.93 -9.28
CA SER A 177 -4.17 -16.66 -9.70
C SER A 177 -5.13 -16.29 -8.56
N GLY A 178 -4.73 -16.38 -7.31
CA GLY A 178 -5.56 -16.07 -6.14
C GLY A 178 -5.07 -14.84 -5.39
N ILE A 179 -5.98 -13.91 -5.09
CA ILE A 179 -5.75 -12.77 -4.18
C ILE A 179 -6.71 -12.91 -3.01
N ALA A 180 -6.24 -12.80 -1.78
CA ALA A 180 -7.10 -12.69 -0.61
C ALA A 180 -6.86 -11.36 0.10
N ILE A 181 -7.95 -10.62 0.36
CA ILE A 181 -7.93 -9.32 1.03
C ILE A 181 -8.75 -9.41 2.33
N PHE A 182 -8.12 -8.99 3.43
CA PHE A 182 -8.75 -8.89 4.75
C PHE A 182 -9.18 -7.46 5.03
N LEU A 183 -10.48 -7.21 4.91
CA LEU A 183 -11.08 -5.89 5.07
C LEU A 183 -11.27 -5.54 6.54
N HIS A 184 -10.67 -4.43 6.97
CA HIS A 184 -10.88 -3.84 8.30
C HIS A 184 -12.25 -3.16 8.46
N SER A 185 -12.91 -2.85 7.35
CA SER A 185 -14.28 -2.30 7.28
C SER A 185 -15.06 -3.06 6.21
N PRO A 186 -16.33 -3.44 6.45
CA PRO A 186 -17.17 -4.06 5.43
C PRO A 186 -17.41 -3.11 4.24
N THR A 187 -17.36 -1.80 4.46
CA THR A 187 -17.43 -0.78 3.41
C THR A 187 -16.05 -0.13 3.28
N PRO A 188 -15.12 -0.75 2.52
CA PRO A 188 -13.78 -0.21 2.39
C PRO A 188 -13.79 1.08 1.58
N ASN A 189 -12.84 1.97 1.90
CA ASN A 189 -12.55 3.11 1.05
C ASN A 189 -12.13 2.61 -0.35
N PRO A 190 -12.79 3.05 -1.45
CA PRO A 190 -12.55 2.51 -2.78
C PRO A 190 -11.12 2.68 -3.27
N GLY A 191 -10.50 3.82 -2.98
CA GLY A 191 -9.14 4.12 -3.38
C GLY A 191 -8.11 3.27 -2.66
N LEU A 192 -8.27 3.08 -1.34
CA LEU A 192 -7.40 2.20 -0.55
C LEU A 192 -7.50 0.74 -1.01
N LEU A 193 -8.73 0.25 -1.23
CA LEU A 193 -8.92 -1.11 -1.77
C LEU A 193 -8.34 -1.24 -3.18
N CYS A 194 -8.48 -0.21 -4.01
CA CYS A 194 -7.89 -0.17 -5.35
C CYS A 194 -6.37 -0.31 -5.31
N ALA A 195 -5.70 0.52 -4.50
CA ALA A 195 -4.24 0.44 -4.35
C ALA A 195 -3.78 -0.93 -3.85
N LEU A 196 -4.46 -1.49 -2.84
CA LEU A 196 -4.12 -2.81 -2.31
C LEU A 196 -4.27 -3.91 -3.36
N LEU A 197 -5.37 -3.93 -4.12
CA LEU A 197 -5.57 -4.92 -5.18
C LEU A 197 -4.57 -4.78 -6.31
N ARG A 198 -4.18 -3.56 -6.68
CA ARG A 198 -3.14 -3.30 -7.66
C ARG A 198 -1.78 -3.83 -7.21
N HIS A 199 -1.46 -3.66 -5.93
CA HIS A 199 -0.25 -4.22 -5.32
C HIS A 199 -0.24 -5.75 -5.46
N GLU A 200 -1.27 -6.44 -4.95
CA GLU A 200 -1.34 -7.91 -5.02
C GLU A 200 -1.38 -8.45 -6.45
N TYR A 201 -2.07 -7.74 -7.35
CA TYR A 201 -2.12 -8.12 -8.75
C TYR A 201 -0.76 -7.98 -9.46
N THR A 202 0.06 -7.03 -9.01
CA THR A 202 1.42 -6.86 -9.55
C THR A 202 2.27 -8.09 -9.26
N HIS A 203 2.21 -8.65 -8.05
CA HIS A 203 2.92 -9.90 -7.72
C HIS A 203 2.53 -11.05 -8.66
N ILE A 204 1.23 -11.21 -8.94
CA ILE A 204 0.75 -12.22 -9.89
C ILE A 204 1.35 -12.00 -11.28
N LEU A 205 1.34 -10.75 -11.77
CA LEU A 205 1.86 -10.41 -13.10
C LEU A 205 3.38 -10.63 -13.19
N VAL A 206 4.13 -10.15 -12.20
CA VAL A 206 5.59 -10.33 -12.14
C VAL A 206 5.94 -11.82 -12.06
N HIS A 207 5.20 -12.59 -11.26
CA HIS A 207 5.36 -14.04 -11.20
C HIS A 207 5.07 -14.71 -12.55
N GLU A 208 4.01 -14.31 -13.26
CA GLU A 208 3.67 -14.83 -14.60
C GLU A 208 4.77 -14.53 -15.64
N ILE A 209 5.31 -13.30 -15.63
CA ILE A 209 6.37 -12.87 -16.55
C ILE A 209 7.65 -13.65 -16.26
N THR A 210 8.09 -13.68 -15.00
CA THR A 210 9.40 -14.22 -14.59
C THR A 210 9.39 -15.73 -14.33
N ARG A 211 8.21 -16.36 -14.20
CA ARG A 211 8.03 -17.73 -13.67
C ARG A 211 8.65 -17.91 -12.28
N GLY A 212 8.42 -16.94 -11.40
CA GLY A 212 8.90 -16.95 -10.01
C GLY A 212 10.42 -16.76 -9.88
N ARG A 213 11.08 -16.18 -10.89
CA ARG A 213 12.53 -15.89 -10.87
C ARG A 213 12.85 -14.44 -10.53
N CYS A 214 11.83 -13.65 -10.19
CA CYS A 214 12.03 -12.27 -9.75
C CYS A 214 12.68 -12.24 -8.36
N PRO A 215 13.74 -11.46 -8.14
CA PRO A 215 14.20 -11.10 -6.80
C PRO A 215 13.07 -10.44 -6.00
N HIS A 216 13.00 -10.69 -4.69
CA HIS A 216 11.91 -10.21 -3.85
C HIS A 216 11.86 -8.68 -3.82
N TRP A 217 13.02 -8.02 -3.71
CA TRP A 217 13.08 -6.55 -3.67
C TRP A 217 12.49 -5.92 -4.93
N LEU A 218 12.67 -6.55 -6.11
CA LEU A 218 12.20 -6.03 -7.39
C LEU A 218 10.69 -6.25 -7.54
N ASP A 219 10.20 -7.41 -7.10
CA ASP A 219 8.78 -7.71 -7.07
C ASP A 219 8.02 -6.71 -6.18
N GLU A 220 8.49 -6.51 -4.94
CA GLU A 220 7.95 -5.51 -4.01
C GLU A 220 8.08 -4.07 -4.53
N ALA A 221 9.19 -3.76 -5.20
CA ALA A 221 9.39 -2.44 -5.78
C ALA A 221 8.36 -2.12 -6.86
N LEU A 222 8.13 -3.05 -7.79
CA LEU A 222 7.12 -2.90 -8.83
C LEU A 222 5.71 -2.88 -8.23
N ALA A 223 5.41 -3.75 -7.27
CA ALA A 223 4.11 -3.78 -6.59
C ALA A 223 3.84 -2.47 -5.85
N GLY A 224 4.83 -1.90 -5.16
CA GLY A 224 4.74 -0.59 -4.53
C GLY A 224 4.47 0.52 -5.56
N ALA A 225 5.26 0.58 -6.62
CA ALA A 225 5.21 1.66 -7.61
C ALA A 225 3.96 1.65 -8.49
N LEU A 226 3.45 0.47 -8.84
CA LEU A 226 2.24 0.32 -9.66
C LEU A 226 0.95 0.40 -8.84
N SER A 227 1.03 0.23 -7.52
CA SER A 227 -0.17 0.27 -6.66
C SER A 227 -0.80 1.65 -6.55
N LYS A 228 0.01 2.70 -6.38
CA LYS A 228 -0.43 4.07 -6.10
C LYS A 228 0.67 5.08 -6.46
N PRO A 229 0.33 6.37 -6.63
CA PRO A 229 1.33 7.43 -6.73
C PRO A 229 2.27 7.45 -5.52
N LEU A 230 3.56 7.68 -5.76
CA LEU A 230 4.58 7.79 -4.72
C LEU A 230 4.46 9.11 -3.96
N MET A 231 4.21 9.03 -2.65
CA MET A 231 3.95 10.18 -1.80
C MET A 231 5.26 10.84 -1.35
N GLN A 232 5.19 12.14 -1.08
CA GLN A 232 6.31 12.94 -0.60
C GLN A 232 6.76 12.48 0.79
N TRP A 233 5.83 12.18 1.70
CA TRP A 233 6.21 11.67 3.02
C TRP A 233 6.96 10.33 2.96
N GLU A 234 6.69 9.47 1.97
CA GLU A 234 7.43 8.21 1.75
C GLU A 234 8.86 8.49 1.30
N LYS A 235 9.03 9.44 0.35
CA LYS A 235 10.35 9.90 -0.09
C LYS A 235 11.16 10.49 1.07
N ASP A 236 10.51 11.32 1.89
CA ASP A 236 11.15 11.96 3.04
C ASP A 236 11.54 10.93 4.10
N ARG A 237 10.72 9.88 4.31
CA ARG A 237 11.03 8.77 5.22
C ARG A 237 12.25 7.99 4.76
N VAL A 238 12.33 7.66 3.47
CA VAL A 238 13.50 6.97 2.90
C VAL A 238 14.73 7.87 2.98
N ARG A 239 14.62 9.15 2.61
CA ARG A 239 15.74 10.12 2.73
C ARG A 239 16.25 10.20 4.17
N GLN A 240 15.36 10.29 5.16
CA GLN A 240 15.75 10.30 6.56
C GLN A 240 16.51 9.03 6.97
N ALA A 241 16.11 7.87 6.47
CA ALA A 241 16.81 6.63 6.73
C ALA A 241 18.21 6.61 6.09
N VAL A 242 18.35 7.13 4.86
CA VAL A 242 19.65 7.27 4.18
C VAL A 242 20.57 8.23 4.94
N ASP A 243 20.07 9.42 5.28
CA ASP A 243 20.85 10.44 6.00
C ASP A 243 21.26 9.96 7.41
N GLY A 244 20.47 9.05 7.99
CA GLY A 244 20.71 8.45 9.30
C GLY A 244 21.50 7.14 9.29
N ASP A 245 21.97 6.66 8.12
CA ASP A 245 22.65 5.36 7.95
C ASP A 245 21.80 4.16 8.45
N CYS A 246 20.48 4.27 8.30
CA CYS A 246 19.48 3.26 8.67
C CYS A 246 18.79 2.62 7.45
N ALA A 247 19.22 2.96 6.24
CA ALA A 247 18.62 2.40 5.03
C ALA A 247 19.07 0.95 4.83
N LEU A 248 18.13 0.11 4.40
CA LEU A 248 18.35 -1.32 4.18
C LEU A 248 19.10 -1.56 2.86
N ALA A 249 20.06 -2.48 2.87
CA ALA A 249 20.71 -2.91 1.64
C ALA A 249 19.74 -3.73 0.78
N LEU A 250 19.93 -3.73 -0.53
CA LEU A 250 19.11 -4.53 -1.45
C LEU A 250 19.18 -6.03 -1.14
N SER A 251 20.30 -6.52 -0.58
CA SER A 251 20.41 -7.90 -0.11
C SER A 251 19.46 -8.22 1.05
N ASP A 252 19.21 -7.27 1.94
CA ASP A 252 18.26 -7.44 3.04
C ASP A 252 16.82 -7.38 2.53
N LEU A 253 16.58 -6.57 1.49
CA LEU A 253 15.29 -6.47 0.81
C LEU A 253 14.97 -7.66 -0.10
N ASP A 254 15.94 -8.54 -0.37
CA ASP A 254 15.73 -9.75 -1.17
C ASP A 254 15.20 -10.94 -0.35
N MET A 255 15.06 -10.76 0.97
CA MET A 255 14.47 -11.74 1.88
C MET A 255 12.99 -11.44 2.11
N PRO A 256 12.13 -12.44 2.38
CA PRO A 256 10.73 -12.19 2.73
C PRO A 256 10.62 -11.19 3.88
N PHE A 257 9.83 -10.12 3.72
CA PHE A 257 9.74 -9.07 4.74
C PHE A 257 9.19 -9.55 6.09
N SER A 258 8.54 -10.72 6.15
CA SER A 258 8.17 -11.39 7.40
C SER A 258 9.37 -11.83 8.25
N GLU A 259 10.56 -11.94 7.66
CA GLU A 259 11.81 -12.30 8.34
C GLU A 259 12.58 -11.07 8.84
N LEU A 260 12.19 -9.86 8.42
CA LEU A 260 12.80 -8.62 8.90
C LEU A 260 12.36 -8.28 10.32
N PRO A 261 13.21 -7.57 11.10
CA PRO A 261 12.77 -6.93 12.34
C PRO A 261 11.56 -6.04 12.08
N GLY A 262 10.55 -6.09 12.95
CA GLY A 262 9.28 -5.38 12.73
C GLY A 262 9.42 -3.87 12.51
N GLU A 263 10.46 -3.25 13.09
CA GLU A 263 10.80 -1.83 12.89
C GLU A 263 11.34 -1.49 11.49
N HIS A 264 11.87 -2.50 10.78
CA HIS A 264 12.41 -2.35 9.42
C HIS A 264 11.37 -2.63 8.33
N VAL A 265 10.31 -3.39 8.61
CA VAL A 265 9.31 -3.79 7.60
C VAL A 265 8.69 -2.59 6.88
N SER A 266 8.26 -1.56 7.62
CA SER A 266 7.68 -0.36 7.00
C SER A 266 8.70 0.38 6.13
N LEU A 267 9.96 0.47 6.58
CA LEU A 267 11.01 1.11 5.78
C LEU A 267 11.33 0.31 4.51
N ALA A 268 11.32 -1.02 4.58
CA ALA A 268 11.51 -1.90 3.43
C ALA A 268 10.49 -1.62 2.32
N TYR A 269 9.20 -1.57 2.67
CA TYR A 269 8.14 -1.20 1.73
C TYR A 269 8.34 0.19 1.11
N HIS A 270 8.69 1.20 1.91
CA HIS A 270 8.93 2.54 1.36
C HIS A 270 10.16 2.61 0.46
N GLN A 271 11.26 1.92 0.83
CA GLN A 271 12.45 1.83 -0.02
C GLN A 271 12.13 1.15 -1.36
N CYS A 272 11.41 0.03 -1.34
CA CYS A 272 10.96 -0.65 -2.55
C CYS A 272 10.04 0.23 -3.40
N ALA A 273 9.05 0.92 -2.82
CA ALA A 273 8.18 1.82 -3.57
C ALA A 273 8.94 2.98 -4.25
N VAL A 274 9.93 3.56 -3.56
CA VAL A 274 10.82 4.59 -4.13
C VAL A 274 11.66 4.00 -5.27
N LEU A 275 12.23 2.81 -5.07
CA LEU A 275 13.03 2.10 -6.07
C LEU A 275 12.22 1.76 -7.33
N GLY A 276 11.03 1.20 -7.18
CA GLY A 276 10.18 0.83 -8.32
C GLY A 276 9.74 2.07 -9.10
N SER A 277 9.39 3.14 -8.39
CA SER A 277 9.07 4.43 -9.01
C SER A 277 10.27 4.99 -9.76
N TYR A 278 11.48 4.89 -9.19
CA TYR A 278 12.71 5.28 -9.88
C TYR A 278 12.93 4.46 -11.15
N LEU A 279 12.80 3.12 -11.08
CA LEU A 279 13.00 2.22 -12.22
C LEU A 279 12.03 2.55 -13.37
N LEU A 280 10.73 2.63 -13.06
CA LEU A 280 9.70 2.91 -14.06
C LEU A 280 9.82 4.32 -14.67
N ASN A 281 10.06 5.35 -13.84
CA ASN A 281 10.17 6.73 -14.34
C ASN A 281 11.47 6.99 -15.11
N THR A 282 12.53 6.25 -14.80
CA THR A 282 13.85 6.45 -15.41
C THR A 282 14.00 5.67 -16.72
N PHE A 283 13.63 4.39 -16.70
CA PHE A 283 13.89 3.47 -17.82
C PHE A 283 12.64 3.19 -18.64
N GLY A 284 11.46 3.53 -18.14
CA GLY A 284 10.18 3.15 -18.76
C GLY A 284 9.83 1.68 -18.53
N GLY A 285 8.54 1.36 -18.62
CA GLY A 285 8.06 0.02 -18.33
C GLY A 285 8.46 -1.04 -19.37
N GLU A 286 8.73 -0.67 -20.62
CA GLU A 286 9.22 -1.60 -21.65
C GLU A 286 10.60 -2.19 -21.29
N LEU A 287 11.55 -1.36 -20.87
CA LEU A 287 12.88 -1.82 -20.46
C LEU A 287 12.83 -2.60 -19.15
N VAL A 288 12.03 -2.14 -18.17
CA VAL A 288 11.81 -2.89 -16.92
C VAL A 288 11.22 -4.27 -17.21
N GLN A 289 10.26 -4.36 -18.12
CA GLN A 289 9.69 -5.63 -18.54
C GLN A 289 10.69 -6.53 -19.26
N GLN A 290 11.58 -5.95 -20.07
CA GLN A 290 12.66 -6.71 -20.70
C GLN A 290 13.60 -7.34 -19.66
N VAL A 291 13.92 -6.63 -18.56
CA VAL A 291 14.64 -7.22 -17.41
C VAL A 291 13.90 -8.43 -16.85
N LEU A 292 12.57 -8.32 -16.63
CA LEU A 292 11.76 -9.44 -16.13
C LEU A 292 11.77 -10.65 -17.10
N ARG A 293 11.81 -10.40 -18.41
CA ARG A 293 11.90 -11.45 -19.44
C ARG A 293 13.29 -12.13 -19.47
N GLU A 294 14.36 -11.40 -19.18
CA GLU A 294 15.69 -12.01 -19.04
C GLU A 294 15.78 -12.88 -17.79
N LEU A 295 15.21 -12.44 -16.67
CA LEU A 295 15.06 -13.26 -15.46
C LEU A 295 14.29 -14.55 -15.75
N ARG A 296 13.21 -14.48 -16.55
CA ARG A 296 12.48 -15.66 -17.03
C ARG A 296 13.38 -16.66 -17.76
N GLN A 297 14.41 -16.19 -18.47
CA GLN A 297 15.35 -17.05 -19.19
C GLN A 297 16.43 -17.67 -18.27
N GLY A 298 16.51 -17.21 -17.02
CA GLY A 298 17.46 -17.70 -16.02
C GLY A 298 18.69 -16.82 -15.85
N GLU A 299 18.69 -15.63 -16.44
CA GLU A 299 19.75 -14.65 -16.19
C GLU A 299 19.72 -14.13 -14.77
N THR A 300 20.89 -13.71 -14.27
CA THR A 300 20.96 -13.03 -12.97
C THR A 300 20.45 -11.60 -13.09
N ILE A 301 19.86 -11.07 -12.02
CA ILE A 301 19.35 -9.68 -12.00
C ILE A 301 20.43 -8.66 -12.36
N SER A 302 21.66 -8.83 -11.87
CA SER A 302 22.76 -7.92 -12.19
C SER A 302 23.13 -7.96 -13.67
N THR A 303 23.11 -9.14 -14.31
CA THR A 303 23.34 -9.25 -15.75
C THR A 303 22.20 -8.63 -16.53
N ALA A 304 20.95 -8.97 -16.18
CA ALA A 304 19.76 -8.48 -16.87
C ALA A 304 19.62 -6.95 -16.83
N MET A 305 19.93 -6.34 -15.68
CA MET A 305 19.94 -4.88 -15.57
C MET A 305 21.06 -4.26 -16.40
N ARG A 306 22.26 -4.85 -16.41
CA ARG A 306 23.39 -4.29 -17.20
C ARG A 306 23.15 -4.36 -18.70
N SER A 307 22.65 -5.50 -19.20
CA SER A 307 22.35 -5.71 -20.62
C SER A 307 21.21 -4.79 -21.09
N THR A 308 20.18 -4.60 -20.28
CA THR A 308 18.94 -3.92 -20.68
C THR A 308 18.93 -2.44 -20.32
N LEU A 309 19.34 -2.10 -19.10
CA LEU A 309 19.24 -0.75 -18.54
C LEU A 309 20.56 0.03 -18.62
N GLY A 310 21.68 -0.64 -18.92
CA GLY A 310 23.01 -0.04 -18.83
C GLY A 310 23.43 0.34 -17.41
N SER A 311 22.78 -0.23 -16.39
CA SER A 311 23.00 0.01 -14.96
C SER A 311 23.00 -1.33 -14.23
N ASP A 312 23.70 -1.45 -13.11
CA ASP A 312 23.60 -2.65 -12.27
C ASP A 312 22.86 -2.41 -10.95
N VAL A 313 22.72 -3.49 -10.16
CA VAL A 313 22.07 -3.46 -8.84
C VAL A 313 22.78 -2.48 -7.90
N ALA A 314 24.10 -2.45 -7.91
CA ALA A 314 24.89 -1.58 -7.05
C ALA A 314 24.79 -0.10 -7.47
N ASP A 315 24.64 0.18 -8.76
CA ASP A 315 24.34 1.53 -9.27
C ASP A 315 22.98 2.03 -8.79
N VAL A 316 21.95 1.18 -8.87
CA VAL A 316 20.59 1.53 -8.41
C VAL A 316 20.56 1.76 -6.90
N GLU A 317 21.22 0.88 -6.15
CA GLU A 317 21.38 1.01 -4.70
C GLU A 317 22.12 2.32 -4.33
N ARG A 318 23.27 2.60 -4.95
CA ARG A 318 23.98 3.88 -4.74
C ARG A 318 23.11 5.09 -5.04
N ARG A 319 22.25 5.01 -6.06
CA ARG A 319 21.36 6.12 -6.43
C ARG A 319 20.24 6.35 -5.42
N LEU A 320 19.70 5.28 -4.84
CA LEU A 320 18.78 5.37 -3.70
C LEU A 320 19.45 6.12 -2.53
N PHE A 321 20.77 5.93 -2.36
CA PHE A 321 21.58 6.58 -1.33
C PHE A 321 22.13 7.97 -1.68
N THR A 322 21.87 8.49 -2.89
CA THR A 322 22.28 9.86 -3.25
C THR A 322 21.16 10.87 -3.04
N PRO A 323 21.44 12.09 -2.54
CA PRO A 323 20.43 13.10 -2.20
C PRO A 323 19.53 13.56 -3.36
N SER A 324 19.96 13.32 -4.59
CA SER A 324 19.25 13.68 -5.82
C SER A 324 18.79 12.40 -6.53
N LEU A 325 17.50 12.08 -6.44
CA LEU A 325 16.84 11.05 -7.26
C LEU A 325 16.73 11.48 -8.75
N ALA A 326 17.75 12.16 -9.28
CA ALA A 326 17.78 12.57 -10.67
C ALA A 326 18.05 11.34 -11.58
N PRO A 327 17.37 11.25 -12.73
CA PRO A 327 17.63 10.17 -13.68
C PRO A 327 19.09 10.22 -14.20
N PRO A 328 19.65 9.08 -14.66
CA PRO A 328 20.96 9.03 -15.29
C PRO A 328 21.09 10.05 -16.43
N PRO A 329 22.29 10.58 -16.69
CA PRO A 329 22.56 11.21 -17.97
C PRO A 329 22.37 10.16 -19.07
N GLY A 330 21.31 10.30 -19.86
CA GLY A 330 20.93 9.37 -20.94
C GLY A 330 19.45 8.94 -20.96
N ALA A 331 18.66 9.22 -19.91
CA ALA A 331 17.22 8.98 -19.93
C ALA A 331 16.51 9.97 -20.87
N ASP A 332 15.70 9.45 -21.81
CA ASP A 332 14.98 10.26 -22.81
C ASP A 332 13.99 11.22 -22.11
N PRO A 333 14.12 12.55 -22.30
CA PRO A 333 13.23 13.53 -21.69
C PRO A 333 11.75 13.43 -22.13
N ARG A 334 11.41 12.58 -23.10
CA ARG A 334 10.03 12.41 -23.61
C ARG A 334 9.08 11.67 -22.67
N VAL A 335 9.55 11.06 -21.59
CA VAL A 335 8.70 10.36 -20.60
C VAL A 335 8.00 11.34 -19.63
N ARG A 336 8.34 12.63 -19.65
CA ARG A 336 7.80 13.64 -18.69
C ARG A 336 6.37 14.13 -18.94
N ALA A 337 5.65 13.63 -19.96
CA ALA A 337 4.40 14.25 -20.42
C ALA A 337 3.13 13.38 -20.31
N ALA A 338 3.10 12.39 -19.42
CA ALA A 338 1.88 11.63 -19.12
C ALA A 338 1.81 11.21 -17.65
N GLN A 339 1.76 12.19 -16.73
CA GLN A 339 1.28 12.03 -15.35
C GLN A 339 0.50 13.27 -14.96
#